data_AF-B0EAD8-F1
#
_entry.id   AF-B0EAD8-F1
#
_cell.length_a   1.000
_cell.length_b   1.000
_cell.length_c   1.000
_cell.angle_alpha   90.00
_cell.angle_beta   90.00
_cell.angle_gamma   90.00
#
_symmetry.space_group_name_H-M   'P 1'
#
loop_
_entity.id
_entity.type
_entity.pdbx_description
1 polymer ?
#
loop_
_entity_poly.entity_id
_entity_poly.type
_entity_poly.pdbx_seq_one_letter_code
_entity_poly.pdbx_strand_id
1 'polypeptide(L)'
;MSIEGLKQIKLLLIGETGDGKSSLGNFILKNDVFKVSDSNKTVTKYTGGYFGEGDRSDVFVVDTHGLNDSSGFDNKNIQNIVNCVKATGLQGIILTMNYNVARFSTNLKQVVKVISDIFPLKDIWKHVCIVWTKCYNYSQPDEDDDNTRTEEEIIKLIKWARRLKPIDKEEINKLSGEYKEIKYEEKEEREKIEETKYNTTYKITKYIRCKKVKNSGEVIYGESTEFNSRIITENKTNKETSECVVM
;
A
#
# COMPACT_ATOMS: atom_id res chain seq x y z
N MET A 1 -28.52 -22.98 -19.51
CA MET A 1 -27.32 -22.28 -20.01
C MET A 1 -26.12 -22.84 -19.27
N SER A 2 -25.26 -23.55 -19.98
CA SER A 2 -24.03 -24.14 -19.44
C SER A 2 -23.05 -23.04 -19.04
N ILE A 3 -22.53 -23.11 -17.81
CA ILE A 3 -21.58 -22.15 -17.21
C ILE A 3 -20.14 -22.52 -17.63
N GLU A 4 -19.95 -23.00 -18.86
CA GLU A 4 -18.63 -23.29 -19.41
C GLU A 4 -18.21 -22.12 -20.29
N GLY A 5 -17.35 -21.24 -19.76
CA GLY A 5 -16.62 -20.27 -20.57
C GLY A 5 -16.57 -18.81 -20.09
N LEU A 6 -17.19 -18.44 -18.96
CA LEU A 6 -17.05 -17.06 -18.45
C LEU A 6 -15.63 -16.85 -17.88
N LYS A 7 -14.89 -15.94 -18.53
CA LYS A 7 -13.56 -15.52 -18.10
C LYS A 7 -13.70 -14.76 -16.78
N GLN A 8 -13.34 -15.42 -15.68
CA GLN A 8 -13.38 -14.83 -14.34
C GLN A 8 -12.56 -13.53 -14.28
N ILE A 9 -13.14 -12.46 -13.72
CA ILE A 9 -12.48 -11.17 -13.50
C ILE A 9 -12.11 -11.06 -12.03
N LYS A 10 -10.81 -10.96 -11.73
CA LYS A 10 -10.30 -10.81 -10.37
C LYS A 10 -9.67 -9.44 -10.17
N LEU A 11 -10.20 -8.68 -9.23
CA LEU A 11 -9.83 -7.30 -8.95
C LEU A 11 -9.25 -7.18 -7.54
N LEU A 12 -8.21 -6.37 -7.39
CA LEU A 12 -7.61 -6.02 -6.10
C LEU A 12 -7.81 -4.54 -5.82
N LEU A 13 -8.43 -4.19 -4.69
CA LEU A 13 -8.63 -2.80 -4.26
C LEU A 13 -7.47 -2.36 -3.36
N ILE A 14 -6.90 -1.18 -3.62
CA ILE A 14 -5.76 -0.61 -2.89
C ILE A 14 -6.02 0.87 -2.64
N GLY A 15 -5.70 1.39 -1.46
CA GLY A 15 -5.99 2.79 -1.10
C GLY A 15 -5.86 3.02 0.40
N GLU A 16 -5.93 4.27 0.85
CA GLU A 16 -5.84 4.61 2.27
C GLU A 16 -7.08 4.16 3.05
N THR A 17 -6.96 4.12 4.37
CA THR A 17 -8.12 3.91 5.23
C THR A 17 -9.09 5.05 5.11
N GLY A 18 -10.36 4.71 4.95
CA GLY A 18 -11.40 5.70 4.70
C GLY A 18 -11.54 6.14 3.24
N ASP A 19 -10.72 5.64 2.30
CA ASP A 19 -10.90 5.91 0.86
C ASP A 19 -12.09 5.14 0.24
N GLY A 20 -12.86 4.38 1.04
CA GLY A 20 -14.08 3.72 0.56
C GLY A 20 -13.84 2.45 -0.26
N LYS A 21 -12.71 1.76 -0.07
CA LYS A 21 -12.41 0.47 -0.72
C LYS A 21 -13.52 -0.57 -0.51
N SER A 22 -13.88 -0.84 0.74
CA SER A 22 -14.90 -1.82 1.10
C SER A 22 -16.26 -1.48 0.48
N SER A 23 -16.67 -0.20 0.51
CA SER A 23 -17.90 0.28 -0.13
C SER A 23 -17.87 0.10 -1.64
N LEU A 24 -16.74 0.43 -2.29
CA LEU A 24 -16.53 0.21 -3.71
C LEU A 24 -16.56 -1.28 -4.06
N GLY A 25 -15.99 -2.14 -3.21
CA GLY A 25 -16.03 -3.58 -3.36
C GLY A 25 -17.45 -4.12 -3.36
N ASN A 26 -18.27 -3.72 -2.38
CA ASN A 26 -19.68 -4.12 -2.34
C ASN A 26 -20.46 -3.64 -3.56
N PHE A 27 -20.19 -2.41 -4.00
CA PHE A 27 -20.78 -1.84 -5.22
C PHE A 27 -20.42 -2.66 -6.47
N ILE A 28 -19.14 -3.01 -6.65
CA ILE A 28 -18.68 -3.82 -7.79
C ILE A 28 -19.32 -5.22 -7.76
N LEU A 29 -19.38 -5.83 -6.58
CA LEU A 29 -19.91 -7.18 -6.38
C LEU A 29 -21.44 -7.26 -6.42
N LYS A 30 -22.15 -6.12 -6.31
CA LYS A 30 -23.58 -6.05 -6.02
C LYS A 30 -23.97 -6.90 -4.81
N ASN A 31 -23.10 -6.94 -3.80
CA ASN A 31 -23.28 -7.74 -2.58
C ASN A 31 -22.60 -7.07 -1.38
N ASP A 32 -23.28 -7.03 -0.23
CA ASP A 32 -22.79 -6.41 1.00
C ASP A 32 -21.94 -7.38 1.85
N VAL A 33 -20.83 -7.82 1.30
CA VAL A 33 -19.91 -8.81 1.91
C VAL A 33 -18.76 -8.17 2.68
N PHE A 34 -18.30 -6.99 2.26
CA PHE A 34 -17.30 -6.23 2.97
C PHE A 34 -17.95 -5.36 4.04
N LYS A 35 -17.40 -5.40 5.26
CA LYS A 35 -17.86 -4.54 6.35
C LYS A 35 -17.40 -3.11 6.10
N VAL A 36 -18.35 -2.18 6.02
CA VAL A 36 -18.10 -0.74 5.90
C VAL A 36 -18.21 -0.09 7.27
N SER A 37 -17.33 0.86 7.59
CA SER A 37 -17.41 1.68 8.80
C SER A 37 -16.92 3.09 8.51
N ASP A 38 -17.62 4.08 9.04
CA ASP A 38 -17.22 5.49 9.01
C ASP A 38 -16.22 5.87 10.11
N SER A 39 -15.84 4.91 10.97
CA SER A 39 -14.89 5.17 12.04
C SER A 39 -13.44 5.07 11.54
N ASN A 40 -12.55 5.93 12.06
CA ASN A 40 -11.09 5.84 11.84
C ASN A 40 -10.45 4.57 12.46
N LYS A 41 -11.25 3.63 12.95
CA LYS A 41 -10.79 2.36 13.53
C LYS A 41 -10.91 1.27 12.47
N THR A 42 -9.81 0.56 12.26
CA THR A 42 -9.72 -0.63 11.42
C THR A 42 -10.74 -1.69 11.81
N VAL A 43 -11.77 -1.87 10.97
CA VAL A 43 -12.72 -2.99 11.11
C VAL A 43 -12.24 -4.20 10.31
N THR A 44 -11.60 -3.97 9.17
CA THR A 44 -11.03 -5.03 8.36
C THR A 44 -9.87 -5.65 9.14
N LYS A 45 -9.92 -6.95 9.43
CA LYS A 45 -8.82 -7.73 10.03
C LYS A 45 -8.34 -8.87 9.13
N TYR A 46 -9.03 -9.09 8.00
CA TYR A 46 -8.75 -10.15 7.05
C TYR A 46 -8.90 -9.64 5.62
N THR A 47 -7.86 -9.83 4.81
CA THR A 47 -7.87 -9.77 3.35
C THR A 47 -8.71 -10.93 2.82
N GLY A 48 -10.03 -10.80 2.88
CA GLY A 48 -10.96 -11.72 2.24
C GLY A 48 -11.26 -11.24 0.83
N GLY A 49 -11.34 -12.15 -0.14
CA GLY A 49 -11.94 -11.86 -1.43
C GLY A 49 -13.26 -12.59 -1.57
N TYR A 50 -14.22 -11.97 -2.27
CA TYR A 50 -15.56 -12.51 -2.44
C TYR A 50 -16.01 -12.39 -3.89
N PHE A 51 -16.93 -13.28 -4.26
CA PHE A 51 -17.61 -13.23 -5.55
C PHE A 51 -18.86 -12.36 -5.49
N GLY A 52 -19.25 -11.82 -6.65
CA GLY A 52 -20.45 -11.03 -6.78
C GLY A 52 -21.71 -11.88 -6.89
N GLU A 53 -22.85 -11.22 -6.91
CA GLU A 53 -24.15 -11.87 -7.07
C GLU A 53 -24.76 -11.61 -8.45
N GLY A 54 -25.64 -12.51 -8.90
CA GLY A 54 -26.35 -12.39 -10.17
C GLY A 54 -25.41 -12.27 -11.38
N ASP A 55 -25.52 -11.16 -12.09
CA ASP A 55 -24.70 -10.81 -13.27
C ASP A 55 -23.25 -10.44 -12.93
N ARG A 56 -22.87 -10.48 -11.64
CA ARG A 56 -21.49 -10.28 -11.14
C ARG A 56 -20.88 -11.55 -10.56
N SER A 57 -21.50 -12.71 -10.75
CA SER A 57 -21.03 -14.00 -10.21
C SER A 57 -19.66 -14.45 -10.75
N ASP A 58 -19.21 -13.90 -11.87
CA ASP A 58 -17.88 -14.11 -12.47
C ASP A 58 -16.82 -13.09 -12.00
N VAL A 59 -17.23 -12.09 -11.20
CA VAL A 59 -16.35 -11.05 -10.65
C VAL A 59 -15.95 -11.41 -9.22
N PHE A 60 -14.65 -11.44 -8.96
CA PHE A 60 -14.06 -11.65 -7.65
C PHE A 60 -13.28 -10.39 -7.24
N VAL A 61 -13.58 -9.85 -6.07
CA VAL A 61 -12.90 -8.66 -5.55
C VAL A 61 -12.18 -9.00 -4.27
N VAL A 62 -10.93 -8.56 -4.15
CA VAL A 62 -10.14 -8.60 -2.92
C VAL A 62 -10.07 -7.20 -2.34
N ASP A 63 -10.60 -7.03 -1.13
CA ASP A 63 -10.45 -5.79 -0.35
C ASP A 63 -9.20 -5.90 0.54
N THR A 64 -8.38 -4.84 0.57
CA THR A 64 -7.17 -4.77 1.40
C THR A 64 -7.37 -3.83 2.57
N HIS A 65 -6.56 -4.02 3.62
CA HIS A 65 -6.36 -3.00 4.64
C HIS A 65 -5.91 -1.67 4.03
N GLY A 66 -6.16 -0.57 4.73
CA GLY A 66 -5.65 0.72 4.28
C GLY A 66 -4.17 0.89 4.58
N LEU A 67 -3.52 1.70 3.75
CA LEU A 67 -2.06 1.84 3.78
C LEU A 67 -1.53 2.62 5.00
N ASN A 68 -2.41 3.37 5.68
CA ASN A 68 -2.13 4.19 6.85
C ASN A 68 -2.72 3.66 8.17
N ASP A 69 -3.26 2.44 8.19
CA ASP A 69 -3.74 1.81 9.43
C ASP A 69 -2.64 1.74 10.50
N SER A 70 -2.99 1.59 11.79
CA SER A 70 -2.09 1.77 12.97
C SER A 70 -0.79 0.94 13.03
N SER A 71 -0.49 0.15 12.00
CA SER A 71 0.81 -0.47 11.71
C SER A 71 1.67 0.27 10.67
N GLY A 72 1.17 1.33 10.03
CA GLY A 72 1.77 1.98 8.86
C GLY A 72 1.80 1.09 7.61
N PHE A 73 2.60 1.51 6.62
CA PHE A 73 3.05 0.71 5.48
C PHE A 73 4.00 -0.42 5.96
N ASP A 74 3.50 -1.27 6.87
CA ASP A 74 4.16 -2.45 7.43
C ASP A 74 4.35 -3.48 6.32
N ASN A 75 5.53 -4.14 6.31
CA ASN A 75 5.82 -5.29 5.47
C ASN A 75 4.65 -6.26 5.35
N LYS A 76 3.89 -6.53 6.40
CA LYS A 76 2.72 -7.42 6.36
C LYS A 76 1.67 -6.99 5.35
N ASN A 77 1.31 -5.70 5.30
CA ASN A 77 0.32 -5.20 4.34
C ASN A 77 0.82 -5.34 2.90
N ILE A 78 2.10 -5.06 2.68
CA ILE A 78 2.74 -5.19 1.38
C ILE A 78 2.84 -6.65 0.96
N GLN A 79 3.25 -7.53 1.87
CA GLN A 79 3.33 -8.97 1.64
C GLN A 79 1.95 -9.55 1.35
N ASN A 80 0.90 -9.06 2.00
CA ASN A 80 -0.47 -9.45 1.69
C ASN A 80 -0.84 -9.04 0.26
N ILE A 81 -0.52 -7.81 -0.15
CA ILE A 81 -0.71 -7.36 -1.54
C ILE A 81 0.08 -8.25 -2.50
N VAL A 82 1.36 -8.53 -2.23
CA VAL A 82 2.23 -9.42 -3.04
C VAL A 82 1.64 -10.82 -3.16
N ASN A 83 1.17 -11.38 -2.05
CA ASN A 83 0.61 -12.74 -2.01
C ASN A 83 -0.72 -12.81 -2.77
N CYS A 84 -1.60 -11.81 -2.62
CA CYS A 84 -2.84 -11.71 -3.41
C CYS A 84 -2.51 -11.62 -4.89
N VAL A 85 -1.54 -10.79 -5.25
CA VAL A 85 -1.02 -10.66 -6.60
C VAL A 85 -0.56 -11.99 -7.19
N LYS A 86 0.31 -12.73 -6.47
CA LYS A 86 0.90 -13.99 -6.93
C LYS A 86 -0.11 -15.13 -6.99
N ALA A 87 -0.98 -15.25 -5.99
CA ALA A 87 -1.89 -16.38 -5.86
C ALA A 87 -3.10 -16.29 -6.79
N THR A 88 -3.56 -15.07 -7.09
CA THR A 88 -4.91 -14.91 -7.68
C THR A 88 -4.89 -14.77 -9.19
N GLY A 89 -3.74 -14.48 -9.83
CA GLY A 89 -3.68 -14.23 -11.27
C GLY A 89 -4.62 -13.08 -11.66
N LEU A 90 -4.46 -11.94 -10.99
CA LEU A 90 -5.36 -10.78 -11.07
C LEU A 90 -5.53 -10.27 -12.51
N GLN A 91 -6.75 -9.85 -12.85
CA GLN A 91 -7.06 -9.19 -14.13
C GLN A 91 -6.93 -7.67 -14.01
N GLY A 92 -7.10 -7.11 -12.81
CA GLY A 92 -6.95 -5.68 -12.57
C GLY A 92 -6.66 -5.29 -11.12
N ILE A 93 -6.08 -4.11 -10.96
CA ILE A 93 -5.77 -3.45 -9.69
C ILE A 93 -6.52 -2.11 -9.72
N ILE A 94 -7.29 -1.84 -8.68
CA ILE A 94 -8.02 -0.58 -8.52
C ILE A 94 -7.36 0.22 -7.41
N LEU A 95 -6.82 1.38 -7.77
CA LEU A 95 -6.36 2.38 -6.83
C LEU A 95 -7.56 3.24 -6.44
N THR A 96 -8.09 2.98 -5.25
CA THR A 96 -9.22 3.69 -4.68
C THR A 96 -8.72 4.95 -3.97
N MET A 97 -9.30 6.09 -4.32
CA MET A 97 -8.88 7.41 -3.81
C MET A 97 -10.06 8.23 -3.34
N ASN A 98 -9.91 8.96 -2.25
CA ASN A 98 -10.89 9.95 -1.83
C ASN A 98 -10.77 11.22 -2.69
N TYR A 99 -11.85 11.60 -3.37
CA TYR A 99 -11.94 12.82 -4.20
C TYR A 99 -11.53 14.08 -3.43
N ASN A 100 -11.92 14.17 -2.15
CA ASN A 100 -11.68 15.37 -1.34
C ASN A 100 -10.24 15.45 -0.80
N VAL A 101 -9.40 14.45 -1.08
CA VAL A 101 -7.99 14.42 -0.68
C VAL A 101 -7.14 14.67 -1.92
N ALA A 102 -6.74 15.92 -2.09
CA ALA A 102 -6.08 16.38 -3.30
C ALA A 102 -4.61 15.93 -3.46
N ARG A 103 -4.09 14.99 -2.66
CA ARG A 103 -2.68 14.57 -2.75
C ARG A 103 -2.58 13.06 -2.79
N PHE A 104 -1.79 12.56 -3.75
CA PHE A 104 -1.32 11.18 -3.71
C PHE A 104 -0.46 10.96 -2.48
N SER A 105 -0.90 10.06 -1.61
CA SER A 105 -0.14 9.72 -0.43
C SER A 105 1.20 9.11 -0.80
N THR A 106 2.19 9.32 0.06
CA THR A 106 3.51 8.68 -0.07
C THR A 106 3.38 7.16 -0.07
N ASN A 107 2.44 6.60 0.71
CA ASN A 107 2.19 5.17 0.75
C ASN A 107 1.67 4.66 -0.59
N LEU A 108 0.74 5.36 -1.25
CA LEU A 108 0.20 4.91 -2.53
C LEU A 108 1.29 4.87 -3.61
N LYS A 109 2.15 5.90 -3.65
CA LYS A 109 3.33 5.90 -4.55
C LYS A 109 4.22 4.68 -4.27
N GLN A 110 4.43 4.31 -3.02
CA GLN A 110 5.25 3.13 -2.72
C GLN A 110 4.59 1.82 -3.10
N VAL A 111 3.28 1.65 -2.86
CA VAL A 111 2.54 0.48 -3.33
C VAL A 111 2.70 0.33 -4.83
N VAL A 112 2.54 1.42 -5.56
CA VAL A 112 2.69 1.43 -7.01
C VAL A 112 4.11 1.06 -7.44
N LYS A 113 5.14 1.52 -6.72
CA LYS A 113 6.53 1.08 -6.94
C LYS A 113 6.70 -0.41 -6.69
N VAL A 114 6.21 -0.92 -5.55
CA VAL A 114 6.30 -2.34 -5.19
C VAL A 114 5.57 -3.23 -6.21
N ILE A 115 4.38 -2.83 -6.63
CA ILE A 115 3.60 -3.52 -7.67
C ILE A 115 4.36 -3.53 -8.99
N SER A 116 4.97 -2.41 -9.38
CA SER A 116 5.83 -2.33 -10.57
C SER A 116 7.07 -3.21 -10.49
N ASP A 117 7.65 -3.39 -9.29
CA ASP A 117 8.81 -4.25 -9.07
C ASP A 117 8.45 -5.75 -9.07
N ILE A 118 7.26 -6.12 -8.57
CA ILE A 118 6.77 -7.50 -8.49
C ILE A 118 6.21 -7.98 -9.84
N PHE A 119 5.57 -7.08 -10.56
CA PHE A 119 5.08 -7.32 -11.91
C PHE A 119 5.92 -6.51 -12.89
N PRO A 120 7.01 -7.09 -13.40
CA PRO A 120 7.74 -6.63 -14.58
C PRO A 120 6.95 -6.51 -15.88
N LEU A 121 5.63 -6.34 -15.83
CA LEU A 121 4.83 -6.26 -17.03
C LEU A 121 5.07 -4.88 -17.65
N LYS A 122 5.61 -4.88 -18.87
CA LYS A 122 5.68 -3.71 -19.77
C LYS A 122 4.34 -2.96 -19.90
N ASP A 123 3.24 -3.59 -19.49
CA ASP A 123 1.86 -3.17 -19.62
C ASP A 123 1.05 -3.22 -18.30
N ILE A 124 1.69 -3.23 -17.12
CA ILE A 124 0.96 -3.30 -15.84
C ILE A 124 -0.13 -2.22 -15.72
N TRP A 125 0.13 -1.05 -16.28
CA TRP A 125 -0.81 0.08 -16.33
C TRP A 125 -2.08 -0.21 -17.12
N LYS A 126 -2.07 -1.16 -18.06
CA LYS A 126 -3.29 -1.62 -18.75
C LYS A 126 -4.23 -2.39 -17.82
N HIS A 127 -3.72 -2.83 -16.68
CA HIS A 127 -4.45 -3.56 -15.64
C HIS A 127 -4.72 -2.69 -14.41
N VAL A 128 -4.30 -1.42 -14.40
CA VAL A 128 -4.54 -0.51 -13.27
C VAL A 128 -5.64 0.48 -13.63
N CYS A 129 -6.63 0.61 -12.74
CA CYS A 129 -7.66 1.62 -12.80
C CYS A 129 -7.58 2.51 -11.56
N ILE A 130 -7.83 3.82 -11.69
CA ILE A 130 -7.96 4.73 -10.55
C ILE A 130 -9.44 5.05 -10.40
N VAL A 131 -9.98 4.86 -9.20
CA VAL A 131 -11.38 5.15 -8.87
C VAL A 131 -11.43 6.17 -7.75
N TRP A 132 -12.03 7.33 -8.04
CA TRP A 132 -12.35 8.31 -7.02
C TRP A 132 -13.68 7.98 -6.35
N THR A 133 -13.65 7.96 -5.03
CA THR A 133 -14.80 7.77 -4.15
C THR A 133 -15.07 9.05 -3.39
N LYS A 134 -16.18 9.09 -2.64
CA LYS A 134 -16.59 10.25 -1.84
C LYS A 134 -16.71 11.54 -2.65
N CYS A 135 -17.15 11.43 -3.90
CA CYS A 135 -17.43 12.55 -4.80
C CYS A 135 -18.73 13.30 -4.40
N TYR A 136 -18.91 13.58 -3.11
CA TYR A 136 -20.03 14.35 -2.61
C TYR A 136 -19.70 15.83 -2.73
N ASN A 137 -20.41 16.55 -3.61
CA ASN A 137 -20.43 18.01 -3.60
C ASN A 137 -21.16 18.48 -2.33
N TYR A 138 -20.43 18.73 -1.25
CA TYR A 138 -20.98 19.51 -0.12
C TYR A 138 -20.71 21.00 -0.22
N SER A 139 -19.97 21.43 -1.23
CA SER A 139 -19.84 22.82 -1.60
C SER A 139 -20.34 22.91 -3.04
N GLN A 140 -21.20 23.89 -3.34
CA GLN A 140 -21.06 24.53 -4.64
C GLN A 140 -19.56 24.80 -4.82
N PRO A 141 -18.94 24.51 -5.98
CA PRO A 141 -17.59 25.02 -6.19
C PRO A 141 -17.67 26.51 -5.84
N ASP A 142 -16.89 26.96 -4.87
CA ASP A 142 -16.65 28.40 -4.74
C ASP A 142 -16.25 28.82 -6.16
N GLU A 143 -16.84 29.88 -6.71
CA GLU A 143 -16.65 30.28 -8.12
C GLU A 143 -15.16 30.48 -8.49
N ASP A 144 -14.27 30.45 -7.49
CA ASP A 144 -12.81 30.59 -7.56
C ASP A 144 -12.00 29.31 -7.25
N ASP A 145 -12.59 28.18 -6.80
CA ASP A 145 -11.83 26.96 -6.46
C ASP A 145 -11.90 25.91 -7.57
N ASP A 146 -10.91 26.00 -8.45
CA ASP A 146 -10.72 25.20 -9.64
C ASP A 146 -10.31 23.74 -9.30
N ASN A 147 -11.05 22.78 -9.86
CA ASN A 147 -10.76 21.34 -9.80
C ASN A 147 -9.45 20.92 -10.51
N THR A 148 -8.70 21.83 -11.15
CA THR A 148 -7.37 21.58 -11.76
C THR A 148 -6.39 20.92 -10.81
N ARG A 149 -6.52 21.17 -9.50
CA ARG A 149 -5.66 20.55 -8.48
C ARG A 149 -5.69 19.02 -8.53
N THR A 150 -6.81 18.40 -8.95
CA THR A 150 -6.92 16.94 -9.08
C THR A 150 -6.30 16.43 -10.39
N GLU A 151 -6.50 17.14 -11.51
CA GLU A 151 -5.93 16.76 -12.82
C GLU A 151 -4.40 16.87 -12.86
N GLU A 152 -3.84 17.96 -12.33
CA GLU A 152 -2.39 18.13 -12.26
C GLU A 152 -1.73 17.03 -11.42
N GLU A 153 -2.36 16.65 -10.32
CA GLU A 153 -1.87 15.58 -9.48
C GLU A 153 -1.93 14.24 -10.21
N ILE A 154 -3.01 13.93 -10.96
CA ILE A 154 -3.09 12.73 -11.79
C ILE A 154 -1.94 12.72 -12.79
N ILE A 155 -1.68 13.85 -13.46
CA ILE A 155 -0.56 14.01 -14.39
C ILE A 155 0.77 13.77 -13.68
N LYS A 156 0.97 14.29 -12.46
CA LYS A 156 2.18 14.07 -11.65
C LYS A 156 2.36 12.59 -11.30
N LEU A 157 1.29 11.90 -10.88
CA LEU A 157 1.34 10.46 -10.59
C LEU A 157 1.71 9.67 -11.84
N ILE A 158 1.04 9.90 -12.98
CA ILE A 158 1.31 9.21 -14.24
C ILE A 158 2.74 9.47 -14.72
N LYS A 159 3.24 10.71 -14.60
CA LYS A 159 4.62 11.06 -14.94
C LYS A 159 5.62 10.33 -14.05
N TRP A 160 5.36 10.25 -12.74
CA TRP A 160 6.20 9.53 -11.80
C TRP A 160 6.18 8.01 -12.08
N ALA A 161 5.00 7.43 -12.28
CA ALA A 161 4.77 6.05 -12.66
C ALA A 161 5.53 5.63 -13.93
N ARG A 162 5.53 6.49 -14.96
CA ARG A 162 6.28 6.27 -16.22
C ARG A 162 7.80 6.28 -16.05
N ARG A 163 8.33 6.85 -14.96
CA ARG A 163 9.77 6.84 -14.66
C ARG A 163 10.23 5.56 -13.95
N LEU A 164 9.29 4.72 -13.49
CA LEU A 164 9.64 3.43 -12.91
C LEU A 164 10.28 2.56 -14.00
N LYS A 165 11.43 1.95 -13.70
CA LYS A 165 12.15 1.12 -14.66
C LYS A 165 11.31 -0.14 -14.94
N PRO A 166 10.93 -0.40 -16.21
CA PRO A 166 10.34 -1.69 -16.55
C PRO A 166 11.39 -2.77 -16.32
N ILE A 167 11.01 -3.86 -15.66
CA ILE A 167 11.82 -5.06 -15.61
C ILE A 167 11.59 -5.81 -16.94
N ASP A 168 12.65 -6.22 -17.61
CA ASP A 168 12.59 -6.88 -18.93
C ASP A 168 12.06 -8.33 -18.82
N LYS A 169 11.45 -8.85 -19.90
CA LYS A 169 10.98 -10.24 -20.05
C LYS A 169 12.02 -11.30 -19.65
N GLU A 170 13.29 -11.13 -20.03
CA GLU A 170 14.37 -12.03 -19.63
C GLU A 170 14.58 -12.02 -18.11
N GLU A 171 14.55 -10.84 -17.51
CA GLU A 171 14.61 -10.66 -16.07
C GLU A 171 13.36 -11.22 -15.34
N ILE A 172 12.16 -11.20 -15.95
CA ILE A 172 10.95 -11.89 -15.40
C ILE A 172 11.15 -13.40 -15.35
N ASN A 173 11.64 -14.00 -16.44
CA ASN A 173 11.85 -15.44 -16.54
C ASN A 173 12.94 -15.89 -15.55
N LYS A 174 13.94 -15.04 -15.34
CA LYS A 174 14.93 -15.22 -14.28
C LYS A 174 14.30 -15.08 -12.89
N LEU A 175 13.43 -14.11 -12.66
CA LEU A 175 12.72 -13.91 -11.39
C LEU A 175 11.82 -15.10 -11.02
N SER A 176 11.13 -15.70 -11.99
CA SER A 176 10.25 -16.86 -11.78
C SER A 176 11.02 -18.18 -11.65
N GLY A 177 12.20 -18.31 -12.26
CA GLY A 177 13.01 -19.53 -12.26
C GLY A 177 14.14 -19.58 -11.23
N GLU A 178 14.71 -18.45 -10.82
CA GLU A 178 15.89 -18.39 -9.95
C GLU A 178 15.55 -18.13 -8.48
N TYR A 179 14.43 -17.45 -8.21
CA TYR A 179 14.10 -16.98 -6.86
C TYR A 179 12.98 -17.80 -6.23
N LYS A 180 13.31 -18.44 -5.09
CA LYS A 180 12.37 -19.15 -4.24
C LYS A 180 11.35 -18.21 -3.63
N GLU A 181 11.81 -17.02 -3.27
CA GLU A 181 10.99 -16.07 -2.53
C GLU A 181 11.44 -14.64 -2.80
N ILE A 182 10.47 -13.74 -2.96
CA ILE A 182 10.70 -12.29 -3.04
C ILE A 182 9.83 -11.66 -1.96
N LYS A 183 10.48 -10.99 -1.02
CA LYS A 183 9.88 -10.32 0.13
C LYS A 183 10.30 -8.86 0.16
N TYR A 184 9.50 -8.02 0.80
CA TYR A 184 9.93 -6.71 1.26
C TYR A 184 10.15 -6.75 2.76
N GLU A 185 11.20 -6.08 3.20
CA GLU A 185 11.50 -5.88 4.62
C GLU A 185 11.71 -4.40 4.94
N GLU A 186 11.44 -4.07 6.19
CA GLU A 186 11.52 -2.74 6.77
C GLU A 186 12.83 -2.67 7.54
N LYS A 187 13.57 -1.61 7.30
CA LYS A 187 14.78 -1.26 8.03
C LYS A 187 14.56 0.08 8.70
N GLU A 188 14.81 0.14 10.00
CA GLU A 188 14.85 1.39 10.75
C GLU A 188 16.31 1.81 10.92
N GLU A 189 16.62 3.07 10.58
CA GLU A 189 17.89 3.70 10.89
C GLU A 189 17.67 4.81 11.90
N ARG A 190 18.54 4.87 12.90
CA ARG A 190 18.50 5.90 13.93
C ARG A 190 19.73 6.79 13.79
N GLU A 191 19.49 8.05 13.48
CA GLU A 191 20.51 9.07 13.40
C GLU A 191 20.33 10.02 14.59
N LYS A 192 21.40 10.23 15.35
CA LYS A 192 21.39 11.15 16.48
C LYS A 192 21.52 12.57 15.95
N ILE A 193 20.52 13.40 16.23
CA ILE A 193 20.48 14.81 15.77
C ILE A 193 21.12 15.71 16.82
N GLU A 194 20.74 15.50 18.08
CA GLU A 194 21.12 16.40 19.17
C GLU A 194 21.26 15.61 20.47
N GLU A 195 22.19 16.04 21.31
CA GLU A 195 22.34 15.54 22.67
C GLU A 195 22.53 16.69 23.63
N THR A 196 21.68 16.71 24.65
CA THR A 196 21.83 17.61 25.79
C THR A 196 22.21 16.81 27.05
N LYS A 197 22.39 17.53 28.16
CA LYS A 197 22.55 16.93 29.48
C LYS A 197 21.35 16.07 29.89
N TYR A 198 20.14 16.44 29.46
CA TYR A 198 18.89 15.85 29.95
C TYR A 198 18.22 14.90 28.94
N ASN A 199 18.46 15.08 27.65
CA ASN A 199 17.80 14.31 26.61
C ASN A 199 18.69 14.05 25.39
N THR A 200 18.26 13.13 24.54
CA THR A 200 18.86 12.84 23.25
C THR A 200 17.76 12.76 22.20
N THR A 201 17.95 13.51 21.11
CA THR A 201 17.01 13.58 20.00
C THR A 201 17.53 12.75 18.83
N TYR A 202 16.68 11.87 18.32
CA TYR A 202 16.97 10.99 17.19
C TYR A 202 16.04 11.27 16.02
N LYS A 203 16.58 11.24 14.81
CA LYS A 203 15.83 11.02 13.58
C LYS A 203 15.73 9.52 13.37
N ILE A 204 14.51 9.02 13.42
CA ILE A 204 14.20 7.66 13.00
C ILE A 204 13.77 7.72 11.55
N THR A 205 14.53 7.08 10.67
CA THR A 205 14.19 6.95 9.25
C THR A 205 13.89 5.49 8.95
N LYS A 206 12.72 5.24 8.39
CA LYS A 206 12.26 3.91 7.98
C LYS A 206 12.40 3.77 6.47
N TYR A 207 13.04 2.67 6.08
CA TYR A 207 13.28 2.30 4.70
C TYR A 207 12.61 0.97 4.41
N ILE A 208 12.17 0.82 3.16
CA ILE A 208 11.75 -0.46 2.62
C ILE A 208 12.76 -0.92 1.58
N ARG A 209 13.11 -2.20 1.60
CA ARG A 209 13.97 -2.80 0.58
C ARG A 209 13.43 -4.15 0.13
N CYS A 210 13.67 -4.47 -1.13
CA CYS A 210 13.39 -5.79 -1.68
C CYS A 210 14.44 -6.78 -1.17
N LYS A 211 14.00 -7.95 -0.71
CA LYS A 211 14.80 -9.10 -0.33
C LYS A 211 14.41 -10.26 -1.23
N LYS A 212 15.33 -10.67 -2.09
CA LYS A 212 15.16 -11.78 -3.02
C LYS A 212 15.96 -12.97 -2.50
N VAL A 213 15.31 -14.11 -2.27
CA VAL A 213 15.94 -15.36 -1.85
C VAL A 213 15.96 -16.30 -3.04
N LYS A 214 17.15 -16.70 -3.47
CA LYS A 214 17.34 -17.66 -4.57
C LYS A 214 16.93 -19.07 -4.16
N ASN A 215 16.70 -19.93 -5.15
CA ASN A 215 16.52 -21.37 -4.95
C ASN A 215 17.71 -22.04 -4.26
N SER A 216 18.92 -21.48 -4.43
CA SER A 216 20.14 -21.90 -3.71
C SER A 216 20.17 -21.51 -2.23
N GLY A 217 19.25 -20.66 -1.76
CA GLY A 217 19.26 -20.06 -0.42
C GLY A 217 20.06 -18.75 -0.31
N GLU A 218 20.74 -18.32 -1.37
CA GLU A 218 21.41 -17.01 -1.43
C GLU A 218 20.41 -15.85 -1.29
N VAL A 219 20.77 -14.81 -0.53
CA VAL A 219 19.92 -13.65 -0.28
C VAL A 219 20.50 -12.41 -0.96
N ILE A 220 19.70 -11.78 -1.82
CA ILE A 220 20.02 -10.51 -2.49
C ILE A 220 19.12 -9.40 -1.96
N TYR A 221 19.71 -8.25 -1.66
CA TYR A 221 18.97 -7.06 -1.26
C TYR A 221 18.96 -6.02 -2.40
N GLY A 222 17.78 -5.48 -2.68
CA GLY A 222 17.61 -4.34 -3.59
C GLY A 222 17.87 -3.01 -2.89
N GLU A 223 17.77 -1.92 -3.66
CA GLU A 223 17.91 -0.56 -3.15
C GLU A 223 16.86 -0.24 -2.08
N SER A 224 17.31 0.46 -1.03
CA SER A 224 16.46 0.95 0.05
C SER A 224 15.72 2.21 -0.40
N THR A 225 14.42 2.29 -0.12
CA THR A 225 13.60 3.48 -0.36
C THR A 225 13.09 4.00 0.98
N GLU A 226 13.40 5.26 1.32
CA GLU A 226 12.82 5.91 2.51
C GLU A 226 11.30 6.03 2.33
N PHE A 227 10.55 5.65 3.36
CA PHE A 227 9.09 5.79 3.33
C PHE A 227 8.48 6.57 4.46
N ASN A 228 9.18 6.65 5.59
CA ASN A 228 8.71 7.39 6.74
C ASN A 228 9.92 7.88 7.52
N SER A 229 9.85 9.10 8.04
CA SER A 229 10.79 9.56 9.05
C SER A 229 10.05 10.31 10.14
N ARG A 230 10.55 10.17 11.37
CA ARG A 230 10.03 10.86 12.56
C ARG A 230 11.18 11.26 13.48
N ILE A 231 10.96 12.32 14.24
CA ILE A 231 11.89 12.77 15.26
C ILE A 231 11.35 12.32 16.62
N ILE A 232 12.21 11.74 17.44
CA ILE A 232 11.90 11.38 18.83
C ILE A 232 12.93 11.99 19.77
N THR A 233 12.52 12.31 20.99
CA THR A 233 13.41 12.80 22.05
C THR A 233 13.26 11.89 23.27
N GLU A 234 14.37 11.32 23.72
CA GLU A 234 14.43 10.41 24.87
C GLU A 234 15.15 11.10 26.03
N ASN A 235 14.57 11.05 27.24
CA ASN A 235 15.19 11.61 28.44
C ASN A 235 16.24 10.64 29.00
N LYS A 236 17.38 11.17 29.42
CA LYS A 236 18.41 10.40 30.13
C LYS A 236 17.94 10.20 31.57
N THR A 237 17.51 8.98 31.92
CA THR A 237 17.15 8.65 33.31
C THR A 237 18.39 8.72 34.20
N ASN A 238 18.38 9.61 35.20
CA ASN A 238 19.35 9.60 36.28
C ASN A 238 19.18 8.29 37.07
N LYS A 239 20.15 7.38 36.97
CA LYS A 239 20.37 6.37 38.02
C LYS A 239 20.97 7.09 39.23
N GLU A 240 20.13 7.76 40.02
CA GLU A 240 20.46 8.01 41.42
C GLU A 240 20.01 6.79 42.20
N THR A 241 20.99 5.98 42.58
CA THR A 241 20.89 4.95 43.60
C THR A 241 20.42 5.62 44.89
N SER A 242 19.15 5.41 45.26
CA SER A 242 18.64 5.70 46.60
C SER A 242 19.17 4.64 47.57
N GLU A 243 20.42 4.77 48.01
CA GLU A 243 20.85 4.22 49.30
C GLU A 243 20.30 5.13 50.40
N CYS A 244 19.10 4.81 50.89
CA CYS A 244 18.65 5.28 52.20
C CYS A 244 19.43 4.53 53.27
N VAL A 245 20.49 5.15 53.80
CA VAL A 245 21.03 4.79 55.12
C VAL A 245 20.06 5.32 56.17
N VAL A 246 19.40 4.41 56.89
CA VAL A 246 18.67 4.72 58.12
C VAL A 246 19.66 4.63 59.27
N MET A 247 19.93 5.75 59.93
CA MET A 247 20.38 5.81 61.34
C MET A 247 19.52 6.83 62.06
#